data_AF-A0A8J7HB36-F1
#
_entry.id   AF-A0A8J7HB36-F1
#
_cell.length_a   1.000
_cell.length_b   1.000
_cell.length_c   1.000
_cell.angle_alpha   90.00
_cell.angle_beta   90.00
_cell.angle_gamma   90.00
#
_symmetry.space_group_name_H-M   'P 1'
#
loop_
_entity.id
_entity.type
_entity.pdbx_description
1 polymer ?
#
loop_
_entity_poly.entity_id
_entity_poly.type
_entity_poly.pdbx_seq_one_letter_code
_entity_poly.pdbx_strand_id
1 'polypeptide(L)'
;MLNKNLRYSVKLNKGNWIVKLCCLFLATDIGFILLHLVYSYSDLISNDIFSLEKDRGYSEIFQYVKEYWSALLLGLLAIQGRSLLYLSWSVLFFYLLLDDSVQIHENLGALISSKFSFPAILNLRAVDLGELVVSAVVSLFFLIAIGINYRLGDRLSREVSKSLIILLFALAIFGVFMDMLHVVLSTPFLDPLLILVEDGGELMIMSLIVCFVFSLPLKSSKLIE
;
A
#
# COMPACT_ATOMS: atom_id res chain seq x y z
N MET A 1 -19.73 24.65 -32.08
CA MET A 1 -18.47 24.67 -31.30
C MET A 1 -18.82 24.86 -29.82
N LEU A 2 -18.86 23.79 -29.03
CA LEU A 2 -19.11 23.87 -27.58
C LEU A 2 -17.77 23.72 -26.85
N ASN A 3 -17.22 24.86 -26.43
CA ASN A 3 -16.08 24.91 -25.52
C ASN A 3 -16.54 24.43 -24.13
N LYS A 4 -16.28 23.16 -23.79
CA LYS A 4 -16.50 22.59 -22.46
C LYS A 4 -15.17 22.18 -21.83
N ASN A 5 -14.23 23.12 -21.74
CA ASN A 5 -13.12 23.04 -20.79
C ASN A 5 -13.56 23.55 -19.40
N LEU A 6 -14.61 22.94 -18.83
CA LEU A 6 -14.81 23.04 -17.38
C LEU A 6 -13.81 22.10 -16.70
N ARG A 7 -12.68 22.68 -16.26
CA ARG A 7 -11.76 22.04 -15.31
C ARG A 7 -12.48 21.92 -13.96
N TYR A 8 -13.26 20.86 -13.80
CA TYR A 8 -13.58 20.38 -12.46
C TYR A 8 -12.34 19.66 -11.93
N SER A 9 -11.53 20.35 -11.12
CA SER A 9 -10.53 19.69 -10.30
C SER A 9 -11.25 18.83 -9.26
N VAL A 10 -10.70 17.66 -8.93
CA VAL A 10 -11.14 16.90 -7.75
C VAL A 10 -10.96 17.82 -6.55
N LYS A 11 -12.05 18.40 -6.05
CA LYS A 11 -12.01 19.13 -4.79
C LYS A 11 -12.05 18.08 -3.69
N LEU A 12 -10.86 17.68 -3.23
CA LEU A 12 -10.71 16.91 -2.00
C LEU A 12 -11.49 17.63 -0.90
N ASN A 13 -12.27 16.88 -0.12
CA ASN A 13 -12.88 17.46 1.07
C ASN A 13 -11.75 17.77 2.05
N LYS A 14 -11.21 18.99 2.08
CA LYS A 14 -10.16 19.37 3.02
C LYS A 14 -10.78 19.80 4.36
N GLY A 15 -11.73 19.01 4.87
CA GLY A 15 -12.28 19.23 6.19
C GLY A 15 -11.17 19.11 7.24
N ASN A 16 -11.21 19.95 8.27
CA ASN A 16 -10.24 19.91 9.37
C ASN A 16 -10.11 18.50 9.99
N TRP A 17 -11.12 17.64 9.85
CA TRP A 17 -11.11 16.27 10.36
C TRP A 17 -10.22 15.32 9.55
N ILE A 18 -10.09 15.47 8.22
CA ILE A 18 -9.21 14.59 7.41
C ILE A 18 -7.77 14.89 7.73
N VAL A 19 -7.40 16.18 7.84
CA VAL A 19 -6.06 16.57 8.24
C VAL A 19 -5.73 16.00 9.62
N LYS A 20 -6.65 16.10 10.59
CA LYS A 20 -6.48 15.50 11.91
C LYS A 20 -6.33 13.99 11.85
N LEU A 21 -7.10 13.30 11.01
CA LEU A 21 -6.98 11.85 10.83
C LEU A 21 -5.62 11.46 10.25
N CYS A 22 -5.12 12.20 9.26
CA CYS A 22 -3.80 11.95 8.70
C CYS A 22 -2.68 12.23 9.68
N CYS A 23 -2.78 13.31 10.45
CA CYS A 23 -1.85 13.57 11.54
C CYS A 23 -1.87 12.44 12.57
N LEU A 24 -3.05 11.89 12.88
CA LEU A 24 -3.17 10.75 13.80
C LEU A 24 -2.48 9.51 13.23
N PHE A 25 -2.78 9.12 11.99
CA PHE A 25 -2.15 7.95 11.36
C PHE A 25 -0.63 8.08 11.26
N LEU A 26 -0.13 9.24 10.78
CA LEU A 26 1.31 9.47 10.69
C LEU A 26 1.98 9.53 12.07
N ALA A 27 1.31 10.10 13.09
CA ALA A 27 1.83 10.09 14.46
C ALA A 27 1.89 8.66 15.02
N THR A 28 0.92 7.81 14.70
CA THR A 28 0.94 6.39 15.05
C THR A 28 2.08 5.66 14.34
N ASP A 29 2.30 5.88 13.04
CA ASP A 29 3.42 5.27 12.29
C ASP A 29 4.77 5.68 12.91
N ILE A 30 4.95 6.98 13.21
CA ILE A 30 6.15 7.48 13.91
C ILE A 30 6.28 6.82 15.28
N GLY A 31 5.16 6.63 15.99
CA GLY A 31 5.14 5.90 17.26
C GLY A 31 5.67 4.48 17.14
N PHE A 32 5.27 3.73 16.10
CA PHE A 32 5.78 2.38 15.85
C PHE A 32 7.27 2.38 15.49
N ILE A 33 7.71 3.32 14.65
CA ILE A 33 9.14 3.49 14.34
C ILE A 33 9.96 3.74 15.62
N LEU A 34 9.49 4.63 16.50
CA LEU A 34 10.15 4.90 17.77
C LEU A 34 10.15 3.69 18.70
N LEU A 35 9.06 2.92 18.75
CA LEU A 35 8.97 1.70 19.55
C LEU A 35 9.94 0.63 19.06
N HIS A 36 10.08 0.44 17.74
CA HIS A 36 11.10 -0.44 17.18
C HIS A 36 12.51 0.03 17.53
N LEU A 37 12.81 1.34 17.45
CA LEU A 37 14.13 1.84 17.88
C LEU A 37 14.41 1.57 19.37
N VAL A 38 13.40 1.72 20.24
CA VAL A 38 13.54 1.39 21.67
C VAL A 38 13.76 -0.12 21.85
N TYR A 39 13.02 -0.96 21.13
CA TYR A 39 13.19 -2.41 21.14
C TYR A 39 14.57 -2.84 20.64
N SER A 40 15.06 -2.27 19.55
CA SER A 40 16.32 -2.66 18.89
C SER A 40 17.57 -2.17 19.64
N TYR A 41 17.48 -1.08 20.41
CA TYR A 41 18.65 -0.43 21.02
C TYR A 41 18.58 -0.27 22.54
N SER A 42 17.53 -0.76 23.20
CA SER A 42 17.43 -0.69 24.66
C SER A 42 16.81 -1.94 25.27
N ASP A 43 17.17 -2.23 26.50
CA ASP A 43 16.57 -3.35 27.27
C ASP A 43 15.18 -3.00 27.86
N LEU A 44 14.60 -1.85 27.51
CA LEU A 44 13.32 -1.40 28.07
C LEU A 44 12.12 -2.19 27.51
N ILE A 45 12.24 -2.68 26.27
CA ILE A 45 11.22 -3.46 25.59
C ILE A 45 11.91 -4.69 25.01
N SER A 46 11.53 -5.87 25.48
CA SER A 46 12.10 -7.14 25.00
C SER A 46 11.14 -7.97 24.15
N ASN A 47 9.90 -7.50 23.97
CA ASN A 47 8.89 -8.22 23.19
C ASN A 47 9.02 -7.83 21.72
N ASP A 48 9.21 -8.83 20.86
CA ASP A 48 9.43 -8.69 19.42
C ASP A 48 8.19 -8.16 18.68
N ILE A 49 7.00 -8.17 19.29
CA ILE A 49 5.76 -7.59 18.73
C ILE A 49 5.85 -6.07 18.43
N PHE A 50 6.85 -5.39 19.01
CA PHE A 50 7.14 -3.98 18.77
C PHE A 50 8.17 -3.75 17.67
N SER A 51 8.77 -4.82 17.11
CA SER A 51 9.63 -4.69 15.94
C SER A 51 8.80 -4.36 14.69
N LEU A 52 9.35 -3.57 13.77
CA LEU A 52 8.73 -3.32 12.47
C LEU A 52 8.72 -4.59 11.61
N GLU A 53 9.82 -5.35 11.65
CA GLU A 53 10.04 -6.60 10.87
C GLU A 53 9.19 -7.79 11.36
N LYS A 54 8.41 -7.61 12.42
CA LYS A 54 7.71 -8.74 13.03
C LYS A 54 6.41 -9.01 12.29
N ASP A 55 6.34 -10.18 11.65
CA ASP A 55 5.08 -10.75 11.18
C ASP A 55 4.03 -10.79 12.31
N ARG A 56 2.87 -10.24 11.99
CA ARG A 56 1.70 -9.99 12.82
C ARG A 56 2.01 -9.14 14.05
N GLY A 57 3.04 -8.30 13.96
CA GLY A 57 3.39 -7.27 14.91
C GLY A 57 2.36 -6.14 14.95
N TYR A 58 2.49 -5.23 15.92
CA TYR A 58 1.52 -4.14 16.06
C TYR A 58 1.51 -3.17 14.87
N SER A 59 2.68 -2.89 14.28
CA SER A 59 2.82 -2.06 13.08
C SER A 59 2.09 -2.68 11.89
N GLU A 60 2.30 -3.96 11.66
CA GLU A 60 1.71 -4.68 10.52
C GLU A 60 0.19 -4.83 10.67
N ILE A 61 -0.31 -5.15 11.88
CA ILE A 61 -1.76 -5.16 12.14
C ILE A 61 -2.38 -3.78 11.87
N PHE A 62 -1.66 -2.70 12.21
CA PHE A 62 -2.12 -1.36 11.91
C PHE A 62 -2.13 -1.08 10.40
N GLN A 63 -1.17 -1.62 9.65
CA GLN A 63 -1.20 -1.60 8.18
C GLN A 63 -2.41 -2.34 7.61
N TYR A 64 -2.73 -3.53 8.10
CA TYR A 64 -3.92 -4.28 7.68
C TYR A 64 -5.20 -3.45 7.84
N VAL A 65 -5.30 -2.68 8.92
CA VAL A 65 -6.45 -1.78 9.14
C VAL A 65 -6.50 -0.69 8.07
N LYS A 66 -5.37 -0.12 7.67
CA LYS A 66 -5.29 0.91 6.62
C LYS A 66 -5.69 0.35 5.25
N GLU A 67 -5.28 -0.87 4.93
CA GLU A 67 -5.65 -1.57 3.70
C GLU A 67 -7.12 -1.94 3.67
N TYR A 68 -7.61 -2.52 4.77
CA TYR A 68 -9.03 -2.84 4.95
C TYR A 68 -9.92 -1.63 4.68
N TRP A 69 -9.62 -0.48 5.30
CA TRP A 69 -10.40 0.73 5.09
C TRP A 69 -10.27 1.27 3.66
N SER A 70 -9.09 1.19 3.06
CA SER A 70 -8.88 1.58 1.66
C SER A 70 -9.75 0.72 0.73
N ALA A 71 -9.69 -0.60 0.87
CA ALA A 71 -10.48 -1.56 0.12
C ALA A 71 -11.99 -1.32 0.30
N LEU A 72 -12.45 -1.19 1.54
CA LEU A 72 -13.86 -1.00 1.87
C LEU A 72 -14.40 0.31 1.28
N LEU A 73 -13.73 1.44 1.50
CA LEU A 73 -14.19 2.74 1.03
C LEU A 73 -14.21 2.84 -0.50
N LEU A 74 -13.18 2.29 -1.17
CA LEU A 74 -13.18 2.20 -2.63
C LEU A 74 -14.29 1.29 -3.14
N GLY A 75 -14.60 0.20 -2.42
CA GLY A 75 -15.73 -0.69 -2.73
C GLY A 75 -17.08 0.03 -2.60
N LEU A 76 -17.27 0.82 -1.54
CA LEU A 76 -18.47 1.65 -1.36
C LEU A 76 -18.61 2.69 -2.48
N LEU A 77 -17.51 3.36 -2.88
CA LEU A 77 -17.49 4.28 -4.02
C LEU A 77 -17.79 3.56 -5.34
N ALA A 78 -17.31 2.32 -5.51
CA ALA A 78 -17.61 1.50 -6.67
C ALA A 78 -19.10 1.19 -6.79
N ILE A 79 -19.75 0.82 -5.68
CA ILE A 79 -21.18 0.52 -5.62
C ILE A 79 -22.00 1.78 -5.89
N GLN A 80 -21.72 2.89 -5.19
CA GLN A 80 -22.46 4.14 -5.34
C GLN A 80 -22.28 4.78 -6.73
N GLY A 81 -21.06 4.73 -7.27
CA GLY A 81 -20.71 5.31 -8.56
C GLY A 81 -20.93 4.38 -9.75
N ARG A 82 -21.25 3.10 -9.51
CA ARG A 82 -21.20 2.02 -10.51
C ARG A 82 -19.87 2.03 -11.29
N SER A 83 -18.77 2.24 -10.58
CA SER A 83 -17.44 2.42 -11.17
C SER A 83 -16.60 1.16 -11.02
N LEU A 84 -16.40 0.46 -12.14
CA LEU A 84 -15.49 -0.69 -12.20
C LEU A 84 -14.03 -0.31 -11.93
N LEU A 85 -13.66 0.96 -12.13
CA LEU A 85 -12.33 1.44 -11.80
C LEU A 85 -12.11 1.47 -10.29
N TYR A 86 -13.06 2.00 -9.52
CA TYR A 86 -13.00 1.93 -8.06
C TYR A 86 -13.09 0.49 -7.54
N LEU A 87 -13.87 -0.36 -8.21
CA LEU A 87 -13.90 -1.79 -7.88
C LEU A 87 -12.52 -2.44 -8.07
N SER A 88 -11.83 -2.12 -9.17
CA SER A 88 -10.48 -2.64 -9.44
C SER A 88 -9.48 -2.25 -8.34
N TRP A 89 -9.54 -0.99 -7.89
CA TRP A 89 -8.72 -0.51 -6.77
C TRP A 89 -9.12 -1.16 -5.44
N SER A 90 -10.41 -1.34 -5.19
CA SER A 90 -10.93 -2.02 -4.00
C SER A 90 -10.42 -3.46 -3.92
N VAL A 91 -10.49 -4.21 -5.04
CA VAL A 91 -9.98 -5.59 -5.11
C VAL A 91 -8.46 -5.63 -5.00
N LEU A 92 -7.72 -4.66 -5.55
CA LEU A 92 -6.27 -4.57 -5.36
C LEU A 92 -5.90 -4.39 -3.87
N PHE A 93 -6.48 -3.42 -3.18
CA PHE A 93 -6.19 -3.22 -1.75
C PHE A 93 -6.66 -4.38 -0.87
N PHE A 94 -7.75 -5.04 -1.26
CA PHE A 94 -8.17 -6.27 -0.60
C PHE A 94 -7.18 -7.42 -0.85
N TYR A 95 -6.62 -7.50 -2.06
CA TYR A 95 -5.55 -8.46 -2.35
C TYR A 95 -4.32 -8.16 -1.49
N LEU A 96 -3.85 -6.90 -1.40
CA LEU A 96 -2.70 -6.54 -0.57
C LEU A 96 -2.91 -6.97 0.90
N LEU A 97 -4.08 -6.68 1.46
CA LEU A 97 -4.45 -7.15 2.80
C LEU A 97 -4.38 -8.67 2.96
N LEU A 98 -4.88 -9.42 1.97
CA LEU A 98 -4.78 -10.87 2.01
C LEU A 98 -3.33 -11.33 1.85
N ASP A 99 -2.58 -10.69 0.96
CA ASP A 99 -1.19 -10.99 0.68
C ASP A 99 -0.37 -10.90 1.96
N ASP A 100 -0.44 -9.79 2.68
CA ASP A 100 0.34 -9.58 3.89
C ASP A 100 -0.15 -10.49 5.04
N SER A 101 -1.47 -10.60 5.24
CA SER A 101 -2.02 -11.38 6.37
C SER A 101 -1.80 -12.90 6.29
N VAL A 102 -1.74 -13.44 5.06
CA VAL A 102 -1.50 -14.88 4.83
C VAL A 102 -0.23 -15.18 4.03
N GLN A 103 0.62 -14.17 3.82
CA GLN A 103 1.94 -14.25 3.16
C GLN A 103 1.87 -14.90 1.77
N ILE A 104 0.98 -14.43 0.89
CA ILE A 104 0.76 -15.07 -0.43
C ILE A 104 2.03 -15.00 -1.29
N HIS A 105 2.66 -13.84 -1.36
CA HIS A 105 3.85 -13.61 -2.19
C HIS A 105 5.05 -14.41 -1.70
N GLU A 106 5.25 -14.56 -0.39
CA GLU A 106 6.29 -15.43 0.19
C GLU A 106 6.04 -16.90 -0.13
N ASN A 107 4.83 -17.39 0.14
CA ASN A 107 4.47 -18.80 -0.06
C ASN A 107 4.54 -19.20 -1.55
N LEU A 108 4.03 -18.35 -2.44
CA LEU A 108 4.12 -18.58 -3.89
C LEU A 108 5.54 -18.35 -4.40
N GLY A 109 6.29 -17.41 -3.84
CA GLY A 109 7.68 -17.13 -4.19
C GLY A 109 8.58 -18.32 -3.89
N ALA A 110 8.45 -18.91 -2.70
CA ALA A 110 9.12 -20.16 -2.33
C ALA A 110 8.75 -21.34 -3.26
N LEU A 111 7.47 -21.46 -3.62
CA LEU A 111 7.01 -22.49 -4.55
C LEU A 111 7.60 -22.33 -5.96
N ILE A 112 7.59 -21.11 -6.51
CA ILE A 112 8.08 -20.84 -7.87
C ILE A 112 9.59 -20.99 -7.92
N SER A 113 10.31 -20.40 -6.96
CA SER A 113 11.77 -20.47 -6.89
C SER A 113 12.28 -21.91 -6.81
N SER A 114 11.64 -22.76 -6.01
CA SER A 114 11.97 -24.18 -5.92
C SER A 114 11.61 -24.95 -7.19
N LYS A 115 10.43 -24.71 -7.79
CA LYS A 115 9.97 -25.42 -8.98
C LYS A 115 10.80 -25.12 -10.23
N PHE A 116 11.28 -23.89 -10.37
CA PHE A 116 12.10 -23.46 -11.50
C PHE A 116 13.60 -23.42 -11.19
N SER A 117 14.00 -23.86 -9.98
CA SER A 117 15.39 -23.91 -9.53
C SER A 117 16.13 -22.58 -9.72
N PHE A 118 15.55 -21.50 -9.23
CA PHE A 118 16.16 -20.17 -9.36
C PHE A 118 17.54 -20.13 -8.68
N PRO A 119 18.55 -19.54 -9.33
CA PRO A 119 19.85 -19.33 -8.71
C PRO A 119 19.80 -18.16 -7.71
N ALA A 120 20.71 -18.15 -6.74
CA ALA A 120 20.99 -16.94 -5.98
C ALA A 120 21.83 -15.97 -6.86
N ILE A 121 21.45 -14.70 -6.89
CA ILE A 121 22.11 -13.66 -7.73
C ILE A 121 22.28 -12.39 -6.90
N LEU A 122 23.47 -11.80 -6.90
CA LEU A 122 23.74 -10.51 -6.23
C LEU A 122 23.29 -10.47 -4.76
N ASN A 123 23.55 -11.53 -4.00
CA ASN A 123 23.13 -11.72 -2.60
C ASN A 123 21.62 -12.00 -2.39
N LEU A 124 20.78 -11.87 -3.42
CA LEU A 124 19.39 -12.30 -3.37
C LEU A 124 19.32 -13.82 -3.32
N ARG A 125 18.53 -14.33 -2.39
CA ARG A 125 18.18 -15.74 -2.28
C ARG A 125 17.24 -16.09 -3.44
N ALA A 126 17.16 -17.38 -3.74
CA ALA A 126 16.24 -17.88 -4.77
C ALA A 126 14.77 -17.50 -4.45
N VAL A 127 14.42 -17.48 -3.15
CA VAL A 127 13.07 -17.14 -2.67
C VAL A 127 12.74 -15.67 -2.93
N ASP A 128 13.65 -14.74 -2.63
CA ASP A 128 13.49 -13.29 -2.89
C ASP A 128 13.21 -13.02 -4.39
N LEU A 129 13.89 -13.74 -5.29
CA LEU A 129 13.59 -13.67 -6.74
C LEU A 129 12.21 -14.25 -7.07
N GLY A 130 11.78 -15.28 -6.36
CA GLY A 130 10.43 -15.86 -6.48
C GLY A 130 9.36 -14.86 -6.05
N GLU A 131 9.54 -14.21 -4.90
CA GLU A 131 8.67 -13.16 -4.37
C GLU A 131 8.56 -12.00 -5.37
N LEU A 132 9.69 -11.50 -5.87
CA LEU A 132 9.71 -10.45 -6.90
C LEU A 132 8.92 -10.83 -8.15
N VAL A 133 8.99 -12.09 -8.58
CA VAL A 133 8.20 -12.59 -9.73
C VAL A 133 6.71 -12.61 -9.39
N VAL A 134 6.30 -13.09 -8.21
CA VAL A 134 4.90 -13.09 -7.79
C VAL A 134 4.37 -11.66 -7.74
N SER A 135 5.07 -10.77 -7.04
CA SER A 135 4.72 -9.36 -6.91
C SER A 135 4.60 -8.67 -8.27
N ALA A 136 5.53 -8.95 -9.20
CA ALA A 136 5.48 -8.40 -10.56
C ALA A 136 4.29 -8.92 -11.38
N VAL A 137 3.99 -10.22 -11.31
CA VAL A 137 2.86 -10.83 -12.04
C VAL A 137 1.53 -10.31 -11.52
N VAL A 138 1.36 -10.24 -10.20
CA VAL A 138 0.13 -9.74 -9.58
C VAL A 138 -0.05 -8.25 -9.84
N SER A 139 1.02 -7.46 -9.69
CA SER A 139 1.00 -6.04 -10.02
C SER A 139 0.61 -5.81 -11.47
N LEU A 140 1.18 -6.58 -12.41
CA LEU A 140 0.84 -6.47 -13.83
C LEU A 140 -0.64 -6.81 -14.09
N PHE A 141 -1.15 -7.88 -13.47
CA PHE A 141 -2.56 -8.27 -13.57
C PHE A 141 -3.49 -7.12 -13.15
N PHE A 142 -3.25 -6.54 -11.97
CA PHE A 142 -4.08 -5.43 -11.47
C PHE A 142 -3.89 -4.15 -12.28
N LEU A 143 -2.67 -3.81 -12.70
CA LEU A 143 -2.42 -2.64 -13.54
C LEU A 143 -3.11 -2.75 -14.90
N ILE A 144 -3.20 -3.95 -15.48
CA ILE A 144 -3.98 -4.19 -16.71
C ILE A 144 -5.47 -3.97 -16.44
N ALA A 145 -6.03 -4.55 -15.37
CA ALA A 145 -7.44 -4.39 -15.02
C ALA A 145 -7.79 -2.91 -14.76
N ILE A 146 -6.96 -2.21 -13.97
CA ILE A 146 -7.05 -0.78 -13.73
C ILE A 146 -6.91 0.00 -15.03
N GLY A 147 -5.95 -0.34 -15.91
CA GLY A 147 -5.74 0.33 -17.19
C GLY A 147 -6.92 0.23 -18.15
N ILE A 148 -7.56 -0.94 -18.23
CA ILE A 148 -8.79 -1.16 -19.00
C ILE A 148 -9.92 -0.30 -18.44
N ASN A 149 -10.18 -0.41 -17.12
CA ASN A 149 -11.25 0.33 -16.46
C ASN A 149 -10.98 1.85 -16.40
N TYR A 150 -9.71 2.26 -16.45
CA TYR A 150 -9.30 3.66 -16.54
C TYR A 150 -9.72 4.27 -17.88
N ARG A 151 -9.58 3.53 -19.00
CA ARG A 151 -10.02 4.02 -20.31
C ARG A 151 -11.55 4.17 -20.37
N LEU A 152 -12.28 3.29 -19.69
CA LEU A 152 -13.74 3.27 -19.65
C LEU A 152 -14.33 4.22 -18.59
N GLY A 153 -13.54 4.59 -17.58
CA GLY A 153 -13.98 5.38 -16.44
C GLY A 153 -14.27 6.85 -16.76
N ASP A 154 -15.12 7.45 -15.93
CA ASP A 154 -15.41 8.87 -16.00
C ASP A 154 -14.20 9.72 -15.57
N ARG A 155 -14.28 11.02 -15.84
CA ARG A 155 -13.17 11.95 -15.57
C ARG A 155 -12.76 11.98 -14.10
N LEU A 156 -13.72 11.94 -13.16
CA LEU A 156 -13.41 12.00 -11.73
C LEU A 156 -12.67 10.74 -11.29
N SER A 157 -13.20 9.56 -11.65
CA SER A 157 -12.57 8.27 -11.32
C SER A 157 -11.15 8.16 -11.89
N ARG A 158 -10.90 8.70 -13.09
CA ARG A 158 -9.55 8.74 -13.67
C ARG A 158 -8.59 9.63 -12.90
N GLU A 159 -9.00 10.83 -12.48
CA GLU A 159 -8.12 11.69 -11.70
C GLU A 159 -7.77 11.08 -10.34
N VAL A 160 -8.75 10.45 -9.67
CA VAL A 160 -8.50 9.67 -8.44
C VAL A 160 -7.51 8.54 -8.70
N SER A 161 -7.72 7.78 -9.79
CA SER A 161 -6.83 6.68 -10.16
C SER A 161 -5.40 7.13 -10.46
N LYS A 162 -5.17 8.34 -11.00
CA LYS A 162 -3.80 8.86 -11.18
C LYS A 162 -3.10 9.07 -9.84
N SER A 163 -3.81 9.65 -8.87
CA SER A 163 -3.28 9.84 -7.52
C SER A 163 -2.98 8.49 -6.85
N LEU A 164 -3.86 7.51 -6.99
CA LEU A 164 -3.63 6.16 -6.48
C LEU A 164 -2.46 5.45 -7.17
N ILE A 165 -2.24 5.64 -8.48
CA ILE A 165 -1.06 5.08 -9.18
C ILE A 165 0.23 5.67 -8.61
N ILE A 166 0.27 6.98 -8.37
CA ILE A 166 1.45 7.64 -7.80
C ILE A 166 1.73 7.09 -6.39
N LEU A 167 0.69 6.96 -5.57
CA LEU A 167 0.82 6.44 -4.20
C LEU A 167 1.16 4.95 -4.18
N LEU A 168 0.57 4.14 -5.06
CA LEU A 168 0.90 2.72 -5.22
C LEU A 168 2.35 2.54 -5.68
N PHE A 169 2.82 3.39 -6.60
CA PHE A 169 4.22 3.37 -7.02
C PHE A 169 5.15 3.76 -5.88
N ALA A 170 4.79 4.76 -5.07
CA ALA A 170 5.53 5.11 -3.86
C ALA A 170 5.55 3.93 -2.87
N LEU A 171 4.44 3.21 -2.70
CA LEU A 171 4.36 2.02 -1.85
C LEU A 171 5.30 0.92 -2.34
N ALA A 172 5.26 0.60 -3.64
CA ALA A 172 6.12 -0.40 -4.25
C ALA A 172 7.61 -0.05 -4.21
N ILE A 173 7.97 1.25 -4.09
CA ILE A 173 9.37 1.62 -3.84
C ILE A 173 9.81 1.10 -2.47
N PHE A 174 8.98 1.22 -1.44
CA PHE A 174 9.33 0.75 -0.09
C PHE A 174 9.17 -0.76 0.02
N GLY A 175 7.96 -1.31 -0.16
CA GLY A 175 7.69 -2.74 0.05
C GLY A 175 8.16 -3.70 -1.05
N VAL A 176 8.91 -3.23 -2.07
CA VAL A 176 9.53 -4.13 -3.08
C VAL A 176 10.95 -3.70 -3.40
N PHE A 177 11.14 -2.44 -3.80
CA PHE A 177 12.49 -2.00 -4.19
C PHE A 177 13.43 -1.86 -2.99
N MET A 178 12.98 -1.26 -1.89
CA MET A 178 13.81 -1.11 -0.68
C MET A 178 14.06 -2.46 -0.01
N ASP A 179 13.09 -3.36 0.02
CA ASP A 179 13.26 -4.76 0.46
C ASP A 179 14.38 -5.48 -0.33
N MET A 180 14.31 -5.48 -1.66
CA MET A 180 15.39 -6.04 -2.48
C MET A 180 16.74 -5.33 -2.24
N LEU A 181 16.73 -4.01 -2.06
CA LEU A 181 17.95 -3.25 -1.79
C LEU A 181 18.54 -3.61 -0.42
N HIS A 182 17.69 -3.85 0.57
CA HIS A 182 18.06 -4.24 1.92
C HIS A 182 18.79 -5.59 1.89
N VAL A 183 18.24 -6.60 1.21
CA VAL A 183 18.91 -7.90 1.04
C VAL A 183 20.26 -7.76 0.32
N VAL A 184 20.32 -6.95 -0.75
CA VAL A 184 21.54 -6.78 -1.56
C VAL A 184 22.65 -6.05 -0.78
N LEU A 185 22.29 -5.05 0.04
CA LEU A 185 23.24 -4.21 0.78
C LEU A 185 23.37 -4.58 2.26
N SER A 186 22.80 -5.71 2.67
CA SER A 186 22.72 -6.09 4.08
C SER A 186 24.10 -6.15 4.72
N THR A 187 24.28 -5.31 5.73
CA THR A 187 25.47 -5.23 6.57
C THR A 187 25.06 -4.74 7.97
N PRO A 188 25.74 -5.18 9.04
CA PRO A 188 25.35 -4.81 10.41
C PRO A 188 25.27 -3.29 10.70
N PHE A 189 25.92 -2.47 9.87
CA PHE A 189 25.88 -1.02 9.98
C PHE A 189 24.71 -0.38 9.21
N LEU A 190 24.28 -0.96 8.09
CA LEU A 190 23.22 -0.42 7.24
C LEU A 190 21.85 -1.04 7.54
N ASP A 191 21.79 -2.29 8.01
CA ASP A 191 20.52 -3.00 8.24
C ASP A 191 19.51 -2.18 9.04
N PRO A 192 19.87 -1.54 10.18
CA PRO A 192 18.88 -0.80 10.96
C PRO A 192 18.31 0.43 10.23
N LEU A 193 19.11 1.05 9.35
CA LEU A 193 18.64 2.17 8.53
C LEU A 193 17.75 1.68 7.40
N LEU A 194 18.11 0.55 6.77
CA LEU A 194 17.37 -0.03 5.66
C LEU A 194 15.99 -0.51 6.13
N ILE A 195 15.91 -1.25 7.24
CA ILE A 195 14.66 -1.66 7.90
C ILE A 195 13.76 -0.44 8.19
N LEU A 196 14.32 0.62 8.79
CA LEU A 196 13.53 1.80 9.14
C LEU A 196 12.99 2.52 7.89
N VAL A 197 13.78 2.59 6.83
CA VAL A 197 13.37 3.24 5.58
C VAL A 197 12.34 2.40 4.83
N GLU A 198 12.54 1.09 4.80
CA GLU A 198 11.67 0.10 4.16
C GLU A 198 10.30 0.05 4.87
N ASP A 199 10.22 -0.56 6.05
CA ASP A 199 8.97 -0.78 6.78
C ASP A 199 8.33 0.55 7.22
N GLY A 200 9.16 1.49 7.68
CA GLY A 200 8.67 2.81 8.09
C GLY A 200 8.12 3.62 6.91
N GLY A 201 8.74 3.49 5.74
CA GLY A 201 8.26 4.11 4.51
C GLY A 201 6.92 3.52 4.06
N GLU A 202 6.80 2.19 4.11
CA GLU A 202 5.57 1.48 3.78
C GLU A 202 4.39 1.92 4.65
N LEU A 203 4.59 1.94 5.98
CA LEU A 203 3.59 2.41 6.94
C LEU A 203 3.10 3.83 6.59
N MET A 204 4.03 4.75 6.37
CA MET A 204 3.70 6.15 6.08
C MET A 204 2.96 6.31 4.75
N ILE A 205 3.37 5.61 3.69
CA ILE A 205 2.69 5.66 2.39
C ILE A 205 1.29 5.07 2.49
N MET A 206 1.10 3.97 3.22
CA MET A 206 -0.24 3.41 3.46
C MET A 206 -1.13 4.36 4.24
N SER A 207 -0.59 5.12 5.19
CA SER A 207 -1.32 6.18 5.88
C SER A 207 -1.76 7.30 4.94
N LEU A 208 -0.92 7.70 3.98
CA LEU A 208 -1.29 8.67 2.95
C LEU A 208 -2.37 8.15 2.00
N ILE A 209 -2.28 6.88 1.60
CA ILE A 209 -3.27 6.20 0.75
C ILE A 209 -4.63 6.21 1.42
N VAL A 210 -4.75 5.67 2.64
CA VAL A 210 -6.04 5.56 3.31
C VAL A 210 -6.64 6.94 3.57
N CYS A 211 -5.81 7.91 3.94
CA CYS A 211 -6.22 9.31 4.09
C CYS A 211 -6.76 9.93 2.80
N PHE A 212 -6.05 9.69 1.69
CA PHE A 212 -6.50 10.14 0.39
C PHE A 212 -7.86 9.53 0.05
N VAL A 213 -8.04 8.22 0.28
CA VAL A 213 -9.31 7.52 0.05
C VAL A 213 -10.43 8.09 0.94
N PHE A 214 -10.18 8.33 2.23
CA PHE A 214 -11.13 8.99 3.14
C PHE A 214 -11.54 10.40 2.69
N SER A 215 -10.65 11.11 1.98
CA SER A 215 -10.92 12.46 1.49
C SER A 215 -11.81 12.50 0.24
N LEU A 216 -12.06 11.35 -0.39
CA LEU A 216 -12.90 11.24 -1.56
C LEU A 216 -14.37 11.48 -1.20
N PRO A 217 -15.08 12.32 -1.95
CA PRO A 217 -16.49 12.57 -1.67
C PRO A 217 -17.32 11.33 -2.04
N LEU A 218 -18.03 10.78 -1.06
CA LEU A 218 -19.17 9.90 -1.35
C LEU A 218 -20.21 10.73 -2.10
N LYS A 219 -20.73 10.18 -3.20
CA LYS A 219 -21.75 10.86 -3.99
C LYS A 219 -23.04 10.83 -3.16
N SER A 220 -23.30 11.89 -2.40
CA SER A 220 -24.56 12.06 -1.67
C SER A 220 -25.71 11.92 -2.67
N SER A 221 -26.56 10.91 -2.50
CA SER A 221 -27.81 10.74 -3.22
C SER A 221 -28.81 11.81 -2.78
N LYS A 222 -28.54 13.08 -3.07
CA LYS A 222 -29.54 14.15 -3.01
C LYS A 222 -29.93 14.50 -4.44
N LEU A 223 -30.66 13.59 -5.07
CA LEU A 223 -31.47 13.85 -6.26
C LEU A 223 -32.56 12.77 -6.31
N ILE A 224 -33.57 12.91 -5.45
CA ILE A 224 -35.01 12.67 -5.69
C ILE A 224 -35.69 13.44 -4.55
N GLU A 225 -36.04 14.70 -4.80
CA GLU A 225 -37.20 15.40 -4.25
C GLU A 225 -37.63 16.42 -5.30
#